data_AF-A0A4P5ZK12-F1
#
_entry.id   AF-A0A4P5ZK12-F1
#
_cell.length_a   1.000
_cell.length_b   1.000
_cell.length_c   1.000
_cell.angle_alpha   90.00
_cell.angle_beta   90.00
_cell.angle_gamma   90.00
#
_symmetry.space_group_name_H-M   'P 1'
#
loop_
_entity.id
_entity.type
_entity.pdbx_description
1 polymer ?
#
loop_
_entity_poly.entity_id
_entity_poly.type
_entity_poly.pdbx_seq_one_letter_code
_entity_poly.pdbx_strand_id
1 'polypeptide(L)'
;MYVVINELSFLGQAENNYDEADNLMTAVFEIIEEFDKIYKGIPVRIHSNFWACQISPNLTVAEWLRNKQNLERKKNKNNQFSLFLQITRKGPFIDRELEDKLKREEIPFFKCEFKEKDVSKSSLAGVVYFQIYDHIMSKIISLPKAPAFSKESLKIKFTTDGKYHLIEITNLNYVSQAKKLLPKYIPSPKHRKQGERGVKGTLMDLSDAEAQEVLNESYRNNWLYGKKFYGYKNGKFYEFQPDNVDGYHGYPIERDDVPNPVLKKMKL
;
A
#
# COMPACT_ATOMS: atom_id res chain seq x y z
N MET A 1 -3.01 6.88 -2.95
CA MET A 1 -1.80 6.12 -2.58
C MET A 1 -1.66 4.96 -3.53
N TYR A 2 -0.44 4.63 -3.95
CA TYR A 2 -0.16 3.38 -4.65
C TYR A 2 0.61 2.40 -3.75
N VAL A 3 0.27 1.13 -3.90
CA VAL A 3 1.05 -0.01 -3.41
C VAL A 3 1.56 -0.73 -4.64
N VAL A 4 2.86 -0.92 -4.75
CA VAL A 4 3.51 -1.40 -5.98
C VAL A 4 4.44 -2.55 -5.67
N ILE A 5 4.33 -3.67 -6.39
CA ILE A 5 5.34 -4.73 -6.30
C ILE A 5 6.55 -4.31 -7.13
N ASN A 6 7.71 -4.21 -6.49
CA ASN A 6 8.97 -3.86 -7.12
C ASN A 6 9.60 -5.08 -7.79
N GLU A 7 9.40 -5.21 -9.09
CA GLU A 7 9.91 -6.29 -9.92
C GLU A 7 11.43 -6.38 -9.93
N LEU A 8 12.15 -5.27 -9.71
CA LEU A 8 13.61 -5.28 -9.66
C LEU A 8 14.18 -6.06 -8.47
N SER A 9 13.36 -6.34 -7.46
CA SER A 9 13.76 -7.14 -6.30
C SER A 9 13.69 -8.66 -6.53
N PHE A 10 13.16 -9.11 -7.66
CA PHE A 10 13.00 -10.52 -8.01
C PHE A 10 14.18 -10.97 -8.87
N LEU A 11 15.26 -11.37 -8.21
CA LEU A 11 16.58 -11.64 -8.80
C LEU A 11 16.95 -13.14 -8.80
N GLY A 12 16.03 -14.01 -8.43
CA GLY A 12 16.32 -15.43 -8.26
C GLY A 12 17.00 -15.76 -6.92
N GLN A 13 16.71 -15.01 -5.86
CA GLN A 13 17.39 -15.15 -4.56
C GLN A 13 16.96 -16.33 -3.68
N ALA A 14 15.92 -17.08 -4.04
CA ALA A 14 15.60 -18.34 -3.36
C ALA A 14 16.60 -19.43 -3.76
N GLU A 15 17.17 -20.12 -2.79
CA GLU A 15 18.11 -21.24 -2.99
C GLU A 15 17.40 -22.48 -3.52
N ASN A 16 16.09 -22.62 -3.27
CA ASN A 16 15.27 -23.71 -3.79
C ASN A 16 13.89 -23.26 -4.28
N ASN A 17 13.32 -24.07 -5.19
CA ASN A 17 12.04 -23.80 -5.86
C ASN A 17 10.80 -24.12 -4.99
N TYR A 18 10.99 -24.62 -3.77
CA TYR A 18 9.92 -25.13 -2.91
C TYR A 18 9.72 -24.18 -1.73
N ASP A 19 10.07 -24.63 -0.52
CA ASP A 19 9.79 -23.94 0.74
C ASP A 19 10.31 -22.51 0.75
N GLU A 20 11.49 -22.26 0.18
CA GLU A 20 12.06 -20.92 0.23
C GLU A 20 11.37 -19.95 -0.73
N ALA A 21 11.16 -20.35 -1.98
CA ALA A 21 10.39 -19.56 -2.94
C ALA A 21 8.98 -19.26 -2.38
N ASP A 22 8.35 -20.25 -1.75
CA ASP A 22 7.05 -20.09 -1.09
C ASP A 22 7.09 -19.11 0.07
N ASN A 23 8.09 -19.19 0.94
CA ASN A 23 8.24 -18.30 2.08
C ASN A 23 8.45 -16.84 1.63
N LEU A 24 9.27 -16.62 0.60
CA LEU A 24 9.50 -15.29 0.04
C LEU A 24 8.22 -14.69 -0.57
N MET A 25 7.47 -15.49 -1.33
CA MET A 25 6.20 -15.05 -1.91
C MET A 25 5.11 -14.82 -0.84
N THR A 26 5.07 -15.68 0.18
CA THR A 26 4.15 -15.54 1.33
C THR A 26 4.37 -14.20 2.03
N ALA A 27 5.63 -13.78 2.24
CA ALA A 27 5.93 -12.48 2.83
C ALA A 27 5.34 -11.31 2.00
N VAL A 28 5.37 -11.40 0.67
CA VAL A 28 4.75 -10.40 -0.22
C VAL A 28 3.23 -10.38 -0.04
N PHE A 29 2.59 -11.55 0.09
CA PHE A 29 1.14 -11.64 0.29
C PHE A 29 0.69 -11.08 1.62
N GLU A 30 1.38 -11.43 2.70
CA GLU A 30 1.06 -10.94 4.04
C GLU A 30 1.15 -9.40 4.09
N ILE A 31 2.14 -8.81 3.42
CA ILE A 31 2.22 -7.34 3.30
C ILE A 31 0.98 -6.81 2.58
N ILE A 32 0.64 -7.37 1.41
CA ILE A 32 -0.53 -6.93 0.62
C ILE A 32 -1.83 -7.05 1.44
N GLU A 33 -2.01 -8.13 2.21
CA GLU A 33 -3.17 -8.33 3.08
C GLU A 33 -3.27 -7.26 4.17
N GLU A 34 -2.16 -6.84 4.77
CA GLU A 34 -2.16 -5.72 5.71
C GLU A 34 -2.56 -4.40 5.04
N PHE A 35 -2.17 -4.17 3.78
CA PHE A 35 -2.64 -3.00 3.03
C PHE A 35 -4.13 -3.10 2.67
N ASP A 36 -4.66 -4.26 2.29
CA ASP A 36 -6.07 -4.38 1.94
C ASP A 36 -6.99 -3.99 3.11
N LYS A 37 -6.59 -4.27 4.35
CA LYS A 37 -7.32 -3.85 5.57
C LYS A 37 -7.54 -2.34 5.63
N ILE A 38 -6.55 -1.53 5.27
CA ILE A 38 -6.61 -0.07 5.35
C ILE A 38 -7.15 0.56 4.06
N TYR A 39 -6.69 0.04 2.92
CA TYR A 39 -6.79 0.70 1.62
C TYR A 39 -7.93 0.15 0.75
N LYS A 40 -8.66 -0.87 1.25
CA LYS A 40 -9.89 -1.50 0.72
C LYS A 40 -10.23 -1.11 -0.72
N GLY A 41 -9.85 -1.98 -1.66
CA GLY A 41 -10.14 -1.80 -3.09
C GLY A 41 -9.17 -0.91 -3.85
N ILE A 42 -8.08 -0.42 -3.23
CA ILE A 42 -6.94 0.10 -4.00
C ILE A 42 -6.23 -1.08 -4.66
N PRO A 43 -6.11 -1.08 -6.00
CA PRO A 43 -5.38 -2.13 -6.68
C PRO A 43 -3.87 -1.99 -6.42
N VAL A 44 -3.23 -3.12 -6.11
CA VAL A 44 -1.77 -3.21 -6.13
C VAL A 44 -1.32 -3.14 -7.58
N ARG A 45 -0.33 -2.29 -7.85
CA ARG A 45 0.28 -2.15 -9.16
C ARG A 45 1.47 -3.09 -9.30
N ILE A 46 1.68 -3.56 -10.52
CA ILE A 46 2.84 -4.36 -10.88
C ILE A 46 3.47 -3.78 -12.14
N HIS A 47 4.72 -4.13 -12.40
CA HIS A 47 5.33 -3.91 -13.71
C HIS A 47 4.82 -4.97 -14.71
N SER A 48 4.67 -4.64 -15.99
CA SER A 48 4.21 -5.60 -17.01
C SER A 48 5.10 -6.84 -17.15
N ASN A 49 6.39 -6.70 -16.86
CA ASN A 49 7.37 -7.80 -16.84
C ASN A 49 7.37 -8.64 -15.54
N PHE A 50 6.57 -8.29 -14.52
CA PHE A 50 6.61 -8.93 -13.20
C PHE A 50 6.51 -10.47 -13.26
N TRP A 51 5.66 -10.98 -14.15
CA TRP A 51 5.45 -12.41 -14.32
C TRP A 51 6.68 -13.19 -14.80
N ALA A 52 7.60 -12.53 -15.51
CA ALA A 52 8.83 -13.12 -16.01
C ALA A 52 10.00 -13.02 -15.01
N CYS A 53 9.82 -12.28 -13.91
CA CYS A 53 10.86 -12.13 -12.90
C CYS A 53 11.12 -13.44 -12.14
N GLN A 54 12.35 -13.59 -11.66
CA GLN A 54 12.84 -14.82 -11.03
C GLN A 54 12.69 -14.76 -9.50
N ILE A 55 12.09 -15.80 -8.91
CA ILE A 55 12.06 -16.01 -7.46
C ILE A 55 13.30 -16.81 -7.04
N SER A 56 13.63 -17.85 -7.81
CA SER A 56 14.89 -18.62 -7.77
C SER A 56 15.55 -18.61 -9.15
N PRO A 57 16.80 -19.11 -9.32
CA PRO A 57 17.47 -19.12 -10.62
C PRO A 57 16.71 -19.85 -11.73
N ASN A 58 15.86 -20.82 -11.36
CA ASN A 58 15.13 -21.69 -12.29
C ASN A 58 13.61 -21.63 -12.09
N LEU A 59 13.10 -20.58 -11.44
CA LEU A 59 11.67 -20.44 -11.18
C LEU A 59 11.22 -18.98 -11.31
N THR A 60 10.41 -18.72 -12.32
CA THR A 60 9.74 -17.43 -12.50
C THR A 60 8.49 -17.32 -11.63
N VAL A 61 8.01 -16.10 -11.43
CA VAL A 61 6.71 -15.84 -10.76
C VAL A 61 5.57 -16.57 -11.49
N ALA A 62 5.57 -16.56 -12.82
CA ALA A 62 4.55 -17.25 -13.62
C ALA A 62 4.57 -18.78 -13.41
N GLU A 63 5.75 -19.40 -13.37
CA GLU A 63 5.89 -20.85 -13.15
C GLU A 63 5.52 -21.23 -11.72
N TRP A 64 6.01 -20.48 -10.73
CA TRP A 64 5.66 -20.67 -9.33
C TRP A 64 4.14 -20.66 -9.14
N LEU A 65 3.46 -19.68 -9.75
CA LEU A 65 2.01 -19.57 -9.68
C LEU A 65 1.30 -20.78 -10.29
N ARG A 66 1.73 -21.24 -11.48
CA ARG A 66 1.14 -22.43 -12.13
C ARG A 66 1.31 -23.67 -11.26
N ASN A 67 2.49 -23.85 -10.65
CA ASN A 67 2.77 -24.97 -9.76
C ASN A 67 1.84 -24.94 -8.54
N LYS A 68 1.66 -23.75 -7.94
CA LYS A 68 0.73 -23.56 -6.82
C LYS A 68 -0.72 -23.84 -7.18
N GLN A 69 -1.21 -23.42 -8.35
CA GLN A 69 -2.58 -23.75 -8.79
C GLN A 69 -2.84 -25.24 -8.82
N ASN A 70 -1.87 -26.01 -9.34
CA ASN A 70 -2.01 -27.46 -9.47
C ASN A 70 -2.00 -28.17 -8.11
N LEU A 71 -1.30 -27.62 -7.12
CA LEU A 71 -1.28 -28.13 -5.75
C LEU A 71 -2.56 -27.77 -4.99
N GLU A 72 -3.02 -26.51 -5.07
CA GLU A 72 -4.20 -26.01 -4.35
C GLU A 72 -5.52 -26.60 -4.87
N ARG A 73 -5.62 -26.87 -6.18
CA ARG A 73 -6.76 -27.61 -6.76
C ARG A 73 -6.95 -28.99 -6.15
N LYS A 74 -5.87 -29.60 -5.62
CA LYS A 74 -5.92 -30.91 -4.95
C LYS A 74 -6.28 -30.81 -3.46
N LYS A 75 -6.20 -29.63 -2.84
CA LYS A 75 -6.30 -29.44 -1.38
C LYS A 75 -7.50 -28.63 -0.88
N ASN A 76 -8.40 -28.17 -1.75
CA ASN A 76 -9.56 -27.33 -1.41
C ASN A 76 -9.17 -25.98 -0.74
N LYS A 77 -8.76 -25.03 -1.59
CA LYS A 77 -8.71 -23.55 -1.44
C LYS A 77 -7.94 -22.95 -0.25
N ASN A 78 -6.75 -22.43 -0.54
CA ASN A 78 -6.14 -21.31 0.18
C ASN A 78 -6.59 -19.93 -0.37
N ASN A 79 -7.11 -19.04 0.51
CA ASN A 79 -7.63 -17.72 0.14
C ASN A 79 -6.53 -16.75 -0.35
N GLN A 80 -5.32 -16.81 0.21
CA GLN A 80 -4.22 -15.88 -0.12
C GLN A 80 -3.81 -15.98 -1.59
N PHE A 81 -3.80 -17.21 -2.10
CA PHE A 81 -3.48 -17.53 -3.49
C PHE A 81 -4.49 -16.90 -4.47
N SER A 82 -5.78 -16.96 -4.13
CA SER A 82 -6.85 -16.36 -4.95
C SER A 82 -6.77 -14.84 -4.98
N LEU A 83 -6.41 -14.22 -3.85
CA LEU A 83 -6.22 -12.78 -3.73
C LEU A 83 -5.04 -12.31 -4.60
N PHE A 84 -3.89 -12.97 -4.49
CA PHE A 84 -2.72 -12.61 -5.30
C PHE A 84 -3.01 -12.70 -6.80
N LEU A 85 -3.72 -13.75 -7.24
CA LEU A 85 -4.16 -13.88 -8.63
C LEU A 85 -5.07 -12.75 -9.08
N GLN A 86 -6.07 -12.39 -8.26
CA GLN A 86 -6.98 -11.29 -8.57
C GLN A 86 -6.22 -9.98 -8.73
N ILE A 87 -5.20 -9.77 -7.89
CA ILE A 87 -4.40 -8.57 -7.85
C ILE A 87 -3.45 -8.46 -9.06
N THR A 88 -2.82 -9.56 -9.47
CA THR A 88 -1.68 -9.49 -10.40
C THR A 88 -2.01 -9.87 -11.85
N ARG A 89 -3.10 -10.59 -12.10
CA ARG A 89 -3.34 -11.22 -13.42
C ARG A 89 -3.63 -10.24 -14.56
N LYS A 90 -4.14 -9.04 -14.27
CA LYS A 90 -4.55 -8.07 -15.30
C LYS A 90 -3.98 -6.66 -15.11
N GLY A 91 -2.99 -6.50 -14.24
CA GLY A 91 -2.56 -5.19 -13.76
C GLY A 91 -3.51 -4.65 -12.69
N PRO A 92 -3.42 -3.36 -12.34
CA PRO A 92 -2.84 -2.27 -13.13
C PRO A 92 -1.31 -2.34 -13.34
N PHE A 93 -0.87 -1.95 -14.53
CA PHE A 93 0.54 -1.98 -14.95
C PHE A 93 1.15 -0.59 -14.88
N ILE A 94 2.04 -0.38 -13.91
CA ILE A 94 2.56 0.97 -13.60
C ILE A 94 3.46 1.54 -14.70
N ASP A 95 4.19 0.69 -15.42
CA ASP A 95 5.04 1.08 -16.53
C ASP A 95 4.25 1.61 -17.72
N ARG A 96 3.09 1.00 -17.99
CA ARG A 96 2.17 1.46 -19.04
C ARG A 96 1.51 2.77 -18.64
N GLU A 97 1.05 2.87 -17.39
CA GLU A 97 0.51 4.13 -16.85
C GLU A 97 1.55 5.26 -16.94
N LEU A 98 2.82 4.98 -16.64
CA LEU A 98 3.92 5.94 -16.75
C LEU A 98 4.16 6.34 -18.22
N GLU A 99 4.27 5.37 -19.12
CA GLU A 99 4.50 5.64 -20.55
C GLU A 99 3.40 6.53 -21.13
N ASP A 100 2.13 6.21 -20.84
CA ASP A 100 0.98 7.00 -21.28
C ASP A 100 1.02 8.43 -20.71
N LYS A 101 1.40 8.57 -19.44
CA LYS A 101 1.53 9.88 -18.77
C LYS A 101 2.66 10.72 -19.37
N LEU A 102 3.86 10.16 -19.54
CA LEU A 102 4.99 10.88 -20.12
C LEU A 102 4.68 11.39 -21.53
N LYS A 103 3.99 10.57 -22.34
CA LYS A 103 3.53 10.97 -23.68
C LYS A 103 2.49 12.09 -23.62
N ARG A 104 1.46 11.95 -22.77
CA ARG A 104 0.34 12.89 -22.69
C ARG A 104 0.73 14.24 -22.13
N GLU A 105 1.60 14.27 -21.13
CA GLU A 105 2.07 15.50 -20.50
C GLU A 105 3.30 16.09 -21.23
N GLU A 106 3.69 15.52 -22.37
CA GLU A 106 4.80 15.97 -23.23
C GLU A 106 6.13 16.16 -22.47
N ILE A 107 6.42 15.29 -21.49
CA ILE A 107 7.60 15.42 -20.65
C ILE A 107 8.83 14.96 -21.46
N PRO A 108 9.75 15.87 -21.82
CA PRO A 108 10.78 15.59 -22.83
C PRO A 108 11.88 14.67 -22.30
N PHE A 109 12.12 14.69 -20.98
CA PHE A 109 13.16 13.90 -20.35
C PHE A 109 12.79 13.52 -18.92
N PHE A 110 12.68 12.22 -18.66
CA PHE A 110 12.51 11.65 -17.34
C PHE A 110 13.41 10.42 -17.20
N LYS A 111 14.44 10.52 -16.37
CA LYS A 111 15.39 9.44 -16.11
C LYS A 111 15.43 9.12 -14.63
N CYS A 112 15.38 7.84 -14.27
CA CYS A 112 15.56 7.37 -12.90
C CYS A 112 16.79 6.47 -12.80
N GLU A 113 17.55 6.63 -11.72
CA GLU A 113 18.72 5.83 -11.41
C GLU A 113 18.64 5.32 -9.98
N PHE A 114 19.00 4.06 -9.78
CA PHE A 114 19.10 3.45 -8.46
C PHE A 114 20.40 2.64 -8.36
N LYS A 115 21.22 2.96 -7.35
CA LYS A 115 22.58 2.38 -7.21
C LYS A 115 23.37 2.41 -8.52
N GLU A 116 23.39 3.58 -9.17
CA GLU A 116 24.10 3.84 -10.44
C GLU A 116 23.60 3.04 -11.66
N LYS A 117 22.47 2.34 -11.53
CA LYS A 117 21.82 1.65 -12.65
C LYS A 117 20.62 2.44 -13.13
N ASP A 118 20.43 2.48 -14.45
CA ASP A 118 19.22 3.02 -15.06
C ASP A 118 18.02 2.13 -14.71
N VAL A 119 17.01 2.75 -14.11
CA VAL A 119 15.75 2.12 -13.71
C VAL A 119 14.55 2.87 -14.30
N SER A 120 14.75 3.67 -15.34
CA SER A 120 13.72 4.54 -15.95
C SER A 120 12.54 3.77 -16.55
N LYS A 121 12.73 2.48 -16.85
CA LYS A 121 11.70 1.57 -17.37
C LYS A 121 11.19 0.57 -16.33
N SER A 122 11.32 0.89 -15.05
CA SER A 122 10.92 -0.01 -13.95
C SER A 122 9.72 0.53 -13.17
N SER A 123 9.18 -0.28 -12.26
CA SER A 123 8.17 0.21 -11.31
C SER A 123 8.67 1.38 -10.44
N LEU A 124 9.97 1.46 -10.14
CA LEU A 124 10.53 2.58 -9.36
C LEU A 124 10.33 3.90 -10.11
N ALA A 125 10.55 3.94 -11.42
CA ALA A 125 10.34 5.14 -12.22
C ALA A 125 8.87 5.60 -12.18
N GLY A 126 7.93 4.65 -12.28
CA GLY A 126 6.52 4.93 -12.15
C GLY A 126 6.20 5.53 -10.78
N VAL A 127 6.68 4.90 -9.70
CA VAL A 127 6.51 5.39 -8.33
C VAL A 127 7.04 6.82 -8.16
N VAL A 128 8.26 7.09 -8.64
CA VAL A 128 8.87 8.42 -8.59
C VAL A 128 7.99 9.44 -9.30
N TYR A 129 7.58 9.15 -10.55
CA TYR A 129 6.74 10.01 -11.35
C TYR A 129 5.43 10.37 -10.63
N PHE A 130 4.67 9.35 -10.22
CA PHE A 130 3.36 9.54 -9.59
C PHE A 130 3.46 10.28 -8.25
N GLN A 131 4.54 10.10 -7.51
CA GLN A 131 4.76 10.81 -6.26
C GLN A 131 5.04 12.31 -6.47
N ILE A 132 5.74 12.66 -7.55
CA ILE A 132 6.15 14.05 -7.83
C ILE A 132 5.07 14.82 -8.57
N TYR A 133 4.59 14.27 -9.69
CA TYR A 133 3.70 14.97 -10.60
C TYR A 133 2.23 14.84 -10.22
N ASP A 134 1.82 13.64 -9.77
CA ASP A 134 0.43 13.37 -9.39
C ASP A 134 0.21 13.49 -7.86
N HIS A 135 1.27 13.79 -7.10
CA HIS A 135 1.27 13.85 -5.63
C HIS A 135 0.72 12.56 -4.95
N ILE A 136 0.89 11.43 -5.60
CA ILE A 136 0.43 10.12 -5.11
C ILE A 136 1.51 9.51 -4.24
N MET A 137 1.30 9.55 -2.92
CA MET A 137 2.14 8.82 -1.98
C MET A 137 2.16 7.34 -2.35
N SER A 138 3.35 6.77 -2.46
CA SER A 138 3.53 5.42 -2.98
C SER A 138 4.42 4.61 -2.06
N LYS A 139 4.14 3.31 -1.98
CA LYS A 139 4.92 2.33 -1.23
C LYS A 139 5.26 1.18 -2.15
N ILE A 140 6.48 0.68 -2.03
CA ILE A 140 6.91 -0.49 -2.78
C ILE A 140 7.04 -1.70 -1.88
N ILE A 141 6.73 -2.86 -2.43
CA ILE A 141 6.92 -4.17 -1.82
C ILE A 141 8.04 -4.86 -2.60
N SER A 142 9.16 -5.11 -1.94
CA SER A 142 10.29 -5.82 -2.52
C SER A 142 10.39 -7.22 -1.94
N LEU A 143 10.69 -8.21 -2.77
CA LEU A 143 10.91 -9.58 -2.36
C LEU A 143 12.05 -9.62 -1.31
N PRO A 144 11.89 -10.36 -0.19
CA PRO A 144 12.94 -10.46 0.82
C PRO A 144 14.24 -11.05 0.23
N LYS A 145 15.35 -10.86 0.97
CA LYS A 145 16.70 -11.30 0.59
C LYS A 145 17.27 -10.66 -0.69
N ALA A 146 16.62 -9.65 -1.28
CA ALA A 146 17.22 -8.85 -2.35
C ALA A 146 18.18 -7.79 -1.77
N PRO A 147 19.52 -7.91 -1.92
CA PRO A 147 20.47 -7.04 -1.20
C PRO A 147 20.37 -5.56 -1.60
N ALA A 148 19.92 -5.30 -2.82
CA ALA A 148 19.70 -3.93 -3.29
C ALA A 148 18.52 -3.24 -2.60
N PHE A 149 17.57 -4.02 -2.06
CA PHE A 149 16.27 -3.57 -1.57
C PHE A 149 16.03 -3.98 -0.12
N SER A 150 17.09 -4.10 0.69
CA SER A 150 17.00 -4.52 2.10
C SER A 150 16.64 -3.41 3.08
N LYS A 151 16.69 -2.14 2.65
CA LYS A 151 16.41 -0.98 3.49
C LYS A 151 14.92 -0.59 3.41
N GLU A 152 14.35 -0.13 4.53
CA GLU A 152 12.94 0.33 4.59
C GLU A 152 12.69 1.66 3.86
N SER A 153 13.75 2.42 3.58
CA SER A 153 13.72 3.65 2.76
C SER A 153 14.78 3.55 1.67
N LEU A 154 14.36 3.77 0.42
CA LEU A 154 15.23 3.80 -0.73
C LEU A 154 15.36 5.22 -1.26
N LYS A 155 16.60 5.63 -1.51
CA LYS A 155 16.92 6.89 -2.19
C LYS A 155 17.02 6.62 -3.69
N ILE A 156 16.08 7.15 -4.45
CA ILE A 156 16.08 7.06 -5.91
C ILE A 156 16.51 8.40 -6.47
N LYS A 157 17.46 8.35 -7.41
CA LYS A 157 17.87 9.51 -8.19
C LYS A 157 16.92 9.65 -9.37
N PHE A 158 16.50 10.87 -9.65
CA PHE A 158 15.80 11.16 -10.89
C PHE A 158 16.25 12.50 -11.48
N THR A 159 16.12 12.61 -12.80
CA THR A 159 16.46 13.80 -13.54
C THR A 159 15.31 14.19 -14.44
N THR A 160 14.87 15.44 -14.32
CA THR A 160 13.83 16.09 -15.11
C THR A 160 14.38 17.42 -15.61
N ASP A 161 14.19 17.73 -16.89
CA ASP A 161 14.66 19.00 -17.49
C ASP A 161 16.16 19.28 -17.23
N GLY A 162 16.98 18.23 -17.23
CA GLY A 162 18.41 18.29 -16.95
C GLY A 162 18.78 18.56 -15.48
N LYS A 163 17.81 18.71 -14.57
CA LYS A 163 18.04 18.93 -13.14
C LYS A 163 18.00 17.64 -12.35
N TYR A 164 18.95 17.52 -11.44
CA TYR A 164 19.11 16.36 -10.56
C TYR A 164 18.29 16.50 -9.29
N HIS A 165 17.65 15.40 -8.90
CA HIS A 165 16.86 15.30 -7.69
C HIS A 165 17.03 13.93 -7.02
N LEU A 166 16.78 13.89 -5.71
CA LEU A 166 16.67 12.67 -4.91
C LEU A 166 15.29 12.61 -4.28
N ILE A 167 14.71 11.42 -4.27
CA ILE A 167 13.45 11.15 -3.58
C ILE A 167 13.58 9.90 -2.73
N GLU A 168 12.95 9.93 -1.56
CA GLU A 168 12.83 8.77 -0.69
C GLU A 168 11.51 8.03 -0.92
N ILE A 169 11.60 6.72 -1.04
CA ILE A 169 10.47 5.82 -1.24
C ILE A 169 10.48 4.78 -0.12
N THR A 170 9.34 4.62 0.55
CA THR A 170 9.15 3.55 1.54
C THR A 170 9.14 2.19 0.84
N ASN A 171 9.99 1.29 1.32
CA ASN A 171 10.14 -0.07 0.83
C ASN A 171 9.80 -1.09 1.94
N LEU A 172 9.07 -2.12 1.56
CA LEU A 172 8.59 -3.16 2.47
C LEU A 172 9.06 -4.52 1.99
N ASN A 173 9.75 -5.24 2.86
CA ASN A 173 10.17 -6.62 2.68
C ASN A 173 9.47 -7.57 3.65
N TYR A 174 8.97 -7.06 4.78
CA TYR A 174 8.39 -7.88 5.83
C TYR A 174 7.04 -7.33 6.31
N VAL A 175 6.12 -8.23 6.68
CA VAL A 175 4.78 -7.89 7.19
C VAL A 175 4.84 -6.97 8.43
N SER A 176 5.88 -7.10 9.26
CA SER A 176 6.07 -6.25 10.43
C SER A 176 6.18 -4.76 10.07
N GLN A 177 6.73 -4.44 8.90
CA GLN A 177 6.84 -3.07 8.41
C GLN A 177 5.47 -2.54 7.98
N ALA A 178 4.67 -3.35 7.31
CA ALA A 178 3.29 -3.00 6.95
C ALA A 178 2.43 -2.77 8.20
N LYS A 179 2.56 -3.62 9.23
CA LYS A 179 1.85 -3.48 10.50
C LYS A 179 2.15 -2.17 11.23
N LYS A 180 3.39 -1.64 11.13
CA LYS A 180 3.74 -0.32 11.70
C LYS A 180 2.96 0.83 11.05
N LEU A 181 2.50 0.66 9.81
CA LEU A 181 1.81 1.67 9.01
C LEU A 181 0.28 1.63 9.17
N LEU A 182 -0.25 0.64 9.91
CA LEU A 182 -1.68 0.57 10.22
C LEU A 182 -2.10 1.77 11.08
N PRO A 183 -3.26 2.40 10.80
CA PRO A 183 -3.80 3.46 11.64
C PRO A 183 -3.97 2.99 13.10
N LYS A 184 -3.45 3.78 14.04
CA LYS A 184 -3.56 3.50 15.47
C LYS A 184 -4.49 4.50 16.12
N TYR A 185 -5.51 4.02 16.79
CA TYR A 185 -6.38 4.84 17.61
C TYR A 185 -5.61 5.30 18.85
N ILE A 186 -5.62 6.60 19.11
CA ILE A 186 -5.06 7.21 20.30
C ILE A 186 -6.20 7.89 21.06
N PRO A 187 -6.48 7.51 22.31
CA PRO A 187 -7.49 8.20 23.10
C PRO A 187 -7.06 9.64 23.39
N SER A 188 -7.96 10.60 23.17
CA SER A 188 -7.71 11.99 23.54
C SER A 188 -8.35 12.32 24.90
N PRO A 189 -7.62 12.96 25.84
CA PRO A 189 -8.21 13.48 27.08
C PRO A 189 -9.38 14.45 26.84
N LYS A 190 -9.38 15.16 25.70
CA LYS A 190 -10.46 16.10 25.31
C LYS A 190 -11.80 15.40 25.04
N HIS A 191 -11.77 14.10 24.81
CA HIS A 191 -12.96 13.26 24.59
C HIS A 191 -13.29 12.41 25.83
N ARG A 192 -12.67 12.69 26.99
CA ARG A 192 -12.89 11.95 28.25
C ARG A 192 -13.53 12.79 29.37
N LYS A 193 -13.57 14.12 29.27
CA LYS A 193 -14.11 14.99 30.32
C LYS A 193 -14.96 16.12 29.75
N GLN A 194 -16.24 16.15 30.13
CA GLN A 194 -17.12 17.28 29.88
C GLN A 194 -17.05 18.24 31.08
N GLY A 195 -16.96 19.55 30.83
CA GLY A 195 -17.15 20.59 31.88
C GLY A 195 -15.88 21.28 32.40
N GLU A 196 -14.67 20.91 31.98
CA GLU A 196 -13.47 21.71 32.29
C GLU A 196 -13.38 22.94 31.35
N ARG A 197 -13.16 24.14 31.92
CA ARG A 197 -13.04 25.39 31.15
C ARG A 197 -11.96 25.25 30.06
N GLY A 198 -12.36 25.40 28.80
CA GLY A 198 -11.47 25.32 27.64
C GLY A 198 -11.45 23.97 26.90
N VAL A 199 -12.15 22.95 27.40
CA VAL A 199 -12.27 21.65 26.72
C VAL A 199 -13.50 21.67 25.78
N LYS A 200 -13.26 21.90 24.48
CA LYS A 200 -14.24 21.67 23.41
C LYS A 200 -13.93 20.32 22.73
N GLY A 201 -14.90 19.41 22.68
CA GLY A 201 -14.80 18.14 21.96
C GLY A 201 -15.99 17.21 22.22
N THR A 202 -16.50 16.55 21.18
CA THR A 202 -17.52 15.49 21.32
C THR A 202 -16.90 14.27 21.99
N LEU A 203 -17.49 13.73 23.05
CA LEU A 203 -16.95 12.54 23.74
C LEU A 203 -17.00 11.32 22.82
N MET A 204 -15.95 10.49 22.86
CA MET A 204 -15.98 9.19 22.19
C MET A 204 -16.82 8.23 23.04
N ASP A 205 -17.84 7.62 22.45
CA ASP A 205 -18.79 6.74 23.15
C ASP A 205 -18.46 5.24 23.00
N LEU A 206 -17.30 4.93 22.40
CA LEU A 206 -16.74 3.58 22.30
C LEU A 206 -15.55 3.42 23.26
N SER A 207 -15.30 2.18 23.70
CA SER A 207 -14.02 1.85 24.35
C SER A 207 -12.85 2.01 23.37
N ASP A 208 -11.63 2.15 23.90
CA ASP A 208 -10.43 2.30 23.05
C ASP A 208 -10.24 1.11 22.08
N ALA A 209 -10.61 -0.11 22.51
CA ALA A 209 -10.56 -1.31 21.68
C ALA A 209 -11.60 -1.26 20.56
N GLU A 210 -12.84 -0.92 20.87
CA GLU A 210 -13.91 -0.78 19.88
C GLU A 210 -13.64 0.37 18.90
N ALA A 211 -13.04 1.46 19.37
CA ALA A 211 -12.63 2.57 18.52
C ALA A 211 -11.56 2.13 17.51
N GLN A 212 -10.60 1.31 17.94
CA GLN A 212 -9.60 0.72 17.05
C GLN A 212 -10.23 -0.25 16.04
N GLU A 213 -11.20 -1.08 16.45
CA GLU A 213 -11.95 -1.94 15.53
C GLU A 213 -12.68 -1.12 14.45
N VAL A 214 -13.40 -0.07 14.86
CA VAL A 214 -14.10 0.81 13.93
C VAL A 214 -13.12 1.54 13.01
N LEU A 215 -11.96 1.97 13.51
CA LEU A 215 -10.90 2.56 12.68
C LEU A 215 -10.35 1.54 11.66
N ASN A 216 -10.15 0.28 12.04
CA ASN A 216 -9.70 -0.77 11.12
C ASN A 216 -10.72 -1.02 10.00
N GLU A 217 -12.00 -0.83 10.27
CA GLU A 217 -13.07 -1.07 9.30
C GLU A 217 -13.46 0.17 8.48
N SER A 218 -12.98 1.34 8.88
CA SER A 218 -13.31 2.65 8.34
C SER A 218 -12.89 2.86 6.88
N TYR A 219 -13.49 3.86 6.24
CA TYR A 219 -13.18 4.29 4.88
C TYR A 219 -12.60 5.71 4.87
N ARG A 220 -11.67 5.97 3.95
CA ARG A 220 -11.15 7.33 3.69
C ARG A 220 -12.00 8.11 2.69
N ASN A 221 -12.17 9.40 2.97
CA ASN A 221 -12.83 10.37 2.09
C ASN A 221 -12.10 10.53 0.73
N ASN A 222 -10.79 10.78 0.75
CA ASN A 222 -9.96 10.83 -0.46
C ASN A 222 -8.47 10.67 -0.12
N TRP A 223 -7.72 9.92 -0.94
CA TRP A 223 -6.28 9.76 -0.81
C TRP A 223 -5.45 11.00 -1.12
N LEU A 224 -5.98 11.92 -1.92
CA LEU A 224 -5.30 13.15 -2.35
C LEU A 224 -5.50 14.30 -1.35
N TYR A 225 -6.61 14.32 -0.61
CA TYR A 225 -7.03 15.50 0.17
C TYR A 225 -7.50 15.20 1.60
N GLY A 226 -7.73 13.92 1.96
CA GLY A 226 -8.28 13.55 3.27
C GLY A 226 -7.34 12.66 4.08
N LYS A 227 -6.85 13.16 5.21
CA LYS A 227 -6.20 12.32 6.23
C LYS A 227 -7.21 11.59 7.13
N LYS A 228 -8.49 11.95 7.04
CA LYS A 228 -9.55 11.46 7.93
C LYS A 228 -10.14 10.13 7.48
N PHE A 229 -10.48 9.30 8.45
CA PHE A 229 -11.23 8.07 8.25
C PHE A 229 -12.65 8.22 8.82
N TYR A 230 -13.59 7.48 8.23
CA TYR A 230 -15.00 7.47 8.63
C TYR A 230 -15.46 6.03 8.84
N GLY A 231 -15.98 5.73 10.02
CA GLY A 231 -16.48 4.40 10.40
C GLY A 231 -17.96 4.42 10.75
N TYR A 232 -18.57 3.24 10.83
CA TYR A 232 -19.96 3.06 11.24
C TYR A 232 -20.07 1.86 12.17
N LYS A 233 -20.73 2.04 13.33
CA LYS A 233 -20.99 0.96 14.29
C LYS A 233 -22.29 1.25 15.04
N ASN A 234 -23.12 0.23 15.21
CA ASN A 234 -24.34 0.27 16.03
C ASN A 234 -25.26 1.50 15.76
N GLY A 235 -25.48 1.84 14.49
CA GLY A 235 -26.33 2.98 14.12
C GLY A 235 -25.64 4.34 14.09
N LYS A 236 -24.38 4.45 14.50
CA LYS A 236 -23.65 5.72 14.63
C LYS A 236 -22.46 5.82 13.68
N PHE A 237 -22.15 7.05 13.27
CA PHE A 237 -20.99 7.37 12.46
C PHE A 237 -19.86 7.93 13.32
N TYR A 238 -18.63 7.66 12.89
CA TYR A 238 -17.42 8.06 13.61
C TYR A 238 -16.44 8.70 12.65
N GLU A 239 -15.83 9.83 13.03
CA GLU A 239 -14.71 10.43 12.33
C GLU A 239 -13.41 10.18 13.11
N PHE A 240 -12.37 9.75 12.41
CA PHE A 240 -11.02 9.65 12.94
C PHE A 240 -10.08 10.60 12.21
N GLN A 241 -9.47 11.51 12.95
CA GLN A 241 -8.54 12.52 12.44
C GLN A 241 -7.11 12.27 12.96
N PRO A 242 -6.08 12.56 12.16
CA PRO A 242 -4.70 12.38 12.60
C PRO A 242 -4.38 13.28 13.80
N ASP A 243 -3.57 12.78 14.74
CA ASP A 243 -3.08 13.52 15.91
C ASP A 243 -1.84 14.39 15.62
N ASN A 244 -1.36 14.38 14.37
CA ASN A 244 -0.11 15.01 13.89
C ASN A 244 1.19 14.41 14.46
N VAL A 245 1.13 13.24 15.08
CA VAL A 245 2.28 12.44 15.49
C VAL A 245 2.32 11.16 14.65
N ASP A 246 1.56 10.13 15.05
CA ASP A 246 1.47 8.83 14.36
C ASP A 246 0.16 8.08 14.71
N GLY A 247 -0.84 8.81 15.21
CA GLY A 247 -2.09 8.27 15.72
C GLY A 247 -3.32 8.97 15.16
N TYR A 248 -4.48 8.44 15.53
CA TYR A 248 -5.78 8.96 15.15
C TYR A 248 -6.68 9.13 16.36
N HIS A 249 -7.27 10.32 16.50
CA HIS A 249 -8.30 10.59 17.49
C HIS A 249 -9.67 10.43 16.84
N GLY A 250 -10.60 9.79 17.56
CA GLY A 250 -11.94 9.50 17.08
C GLY A 250 -13.03 10.16 17.92
N TYR A 251 -14.15 10.48 17.28
CA TYR A 251 -15.38 10.94 17.95
C TYR A 251 -16.60 10.62 17.07
N PRO A 252 -17.80 10.46 17.67
CA PRO A 252 -19.03 10.27 16.91
C PRO A 252 -19.43 11.56 16.18
N ILE A 253 -20.03 11.39 15.00
CA ILE A 253 -20.50 12.46 14.13
C ILE A 253 -21.90 12.13 13.59
N GLU A 254 -22.60 13.14 13.06
CA GLU A 254 -23.89 12.93 12.39
C GLU A 254 -23.68 12.39 10.96
N ARG A 255 -24.73 11.76 10.39
CA ARG A 255 -24.67 11.23 9.01
C ARG A 255 -24.31 12.31 8.00
N ASP A 256 -24.84 13.52 8.17
CA ASP A 256 -24.66 14.64 7.24
C ASP A 256 -23.21 15.16 7.23
N ASP A 257 -22.42 14.85 8.26
CA ASP A 257 -21.00 15.17 8.33
C ASP A 257 -20.13 14.12 7.60
N VAL A 258 -20.71 12.97 7.18
CA VAL A 258 -19.99 11.94 6.44
C VAL A 258 -19.96 12.27 4.95
N PRO A 259 -18.78 12.35 4.32
CA PRO A 259 -18.68 12.63 2.89
C PRO A 259 -19.43 11.59 2.04
N ASN A 260 -20.26 12.05 1.10
CA ASN A 260 -21.04 11.20 0.19
C ASN A 260 -20.25 10.06 -0.48
N PRO A 261 -19.00 10.26 -0.95
CA PRO A 261 -18.20 9.17 -1.50
C PRO A 261 -17.89 8.04 -0.50
N VAL A 262 -17.82 8.35 0.80
CA VAL A 262 -17.61 7.38 1.88
C VAL A 262 -18.90 6.63 2.16
N LEU A 263 -20.03 7.33 2.28
CA LEU A 263 -21.35 6.70 2.47
C LEU A 263 -21.64 5.65 1.40
N LYS A 264 -21.35 5.97 0.12
CA LYS A 264 -21.49 5.01 -0.99
C LYS A 264 -20.63 3.75 -0.82
N LYS A 265 -19.43 3.85 -0.24
CA LYS A 265 -18.54 2.70 0.02
C LYS A 265 -19.02 1.84 1.17
N MET A 266 -19.63 2.44 2.19
CA MET A 266 -20.19 1.72 3.34
C MET A 266 -21.43 0.89 2.99
N LYS A 267 -22.09 1.20 1.86
CA LYS A 267 -23.35 0.54 1.42
C LYS A 267 -24.49 0.68 2.45
N LEU A 268 -24.58 1.86 3.08
CA LEU A 268 -25.57 2.24 4.10
C LEU A 268 -26.58 3.29 3.62
#